data_AF-A0A202E4V6-F1
#
_entry.id   AF-A0A202E4V6-F1
#
_cell.length_a   1.000
_cell.length_b   1.000
_cell.length_c   1.000
_cell.angle_alpha   90.00
_cell.angle_beta   90.00
_cell.angle_gamma   90.00
#
_symmetry.space_group_name_H-M   'P 1'
#
loop_
_entity.id
_entity.type
_entity.pdbx_description
1 polymer ?
#
loop_
_entity_poly.entity_id
_entity_poly.type
_entity_poly.pdbx_seq_one_letter_code
_entity_poly.pdbx_strand_id
1 'polypeptide(L)'
;MDENGREDPTHTTTDVRELSRWIRGRIGEVDAAVRGKVLEDDAFGMDGSGFSEWSGLSDAEKAQRFSDWLDDEIESTVFTSEFEDKAERHLEHAVERGATDAHRELREHGVDIGDADETLAQDNVQEAVALGVVALAGRIRDEMDDFRGDARQIITDGGLEVSRTQLVSDIVERGEVYKSNATADVAAEVVNQYNTTGQLSSYDRVPEDVEIELNVEPEFVTAGDDKVCEFCQELAQRDWTLEEAQEFHIPRDTHDYCRCRWEVTDVRTLEDL
;
A
#
# COMPACT_ATOMS: atom_id res chain seq x y z
N MET A 1 -17.23 13.30 0.88
CA MET A 1 -17.95 13.20 -0.40
C MET A 1 -16.95 13.48 -1.49
N ASP A 2 -16.54 12.45 -2.22
CA ASP A 2 -15.76 12.62 -3.45
C ASP A 2 -16.63 13.27 -4.53
N GLU A 3 -16.02 14.05 -5.42
CA GLU A 3 -16.66 14.98 -6.37
C GLU A 3 -17.69 14.35 -7.34
N ASN A 4 -17.83 13.02 -7.37
CA ASN A 4 -18.71 12.28 -8.28
C ASN A 4 -19.93 11.59 -7.62
N GLY A 5 -20.15 11.74 -6.31
CA GLY A 5 -21.36 11.23 -5.65
C GLY A 5 -21.52 9.70 -5.61
N ARG A 6 -20.47 8.94 -5.96
CA ARG A 6 -20.37 7.49 -5.69
C ARG A 6 -19.30 7.27 -4.63
N GLU A 7 -19.63 6.39 -3.70
CA GLU A 7 -18.89 6.15 -2.47
C GLU A 7 -17.98 4.93 -2.66
N ASP A 8 -16.72 5.04 -2.23
CA ASP A 8 -15.81 3.91 -2.12
C ASP A 8 -16.47 2.84 -1.23
N PRO A 9 -16.72 1.62 -1.73
CA PRO A 9 -17.51 0.63 -1.00
C PRO A 9 -16.82 0.16 0.29
N THR A 10 -15.49 0.25 0.35
CA THR A 10 -14.73 -0.05 1.58
C THR A 10 -14.74 1.11 2.57
N HIS A 11 -15.09 2.32 2.12
CA HIS A 11 -14.96 3.58 2.85
C HIS A 11 -13.54 3.82 3.44
N THR A 12 -12.50 3.22 2.85
CA THR A 12 -11.10 3.33 3.31
C THR A 12 -10.31 4.43 2.60
N THR A 13 -10.92 5.16 1.66
CA THR A 13 -10.28 6.23 0.89
C THR A 13 -9.57 7.27 1.76
N THR A 14 -10.08 7.57 2.97
CA THR A 14 -9.40 8.50 3.88
C THR A 14 -8.08 7.91 4.40
N ASP A 15 -8.09 6.65 4.84
CA ASP A 15 -6.89 5.94 5.32
C ASP A 15 -5.84 5.81 4.23
N VAL A 16 -6.24 5.37 3.04
CA VAL A 16 -5.35 5.30 1.87
C VAL A 16 -4.72 6.66 1.59
N ARG A 17 -5.52 7.73 1.53
CA ARG A 17 -5.03 9.09 1.23
C ARG A 17 -4.09 9.63 2.30
N GLU A 18 -4.40 9.42 3.58
CA GLU A 18 -3.60 9.93 4.68
C GLU A 18 -2.27 9.19 4.80
N LEU A 19 -2.29 7.85 4.79
CA LEU A 19 -1.09 7.03 4.86
C LEU A 19 -0.21 7.23 3.62
N SER A 20 -0.80 7.23 2.42
CA SER A 20 -0.05 7.48 1.17
C SER A 20 0.59 8.86 1.18
N ARG A 21 -0.13 9.91 1.61
CA ARG A 21 0.43 11.27 1.68
C ARG A 21 1.60 11.33 2.66
N TRP A 22 1.50 10.64 3.80
CA TRP A 22 2.58 10.60 4.78
C TRP A 22 3.82 9.88 4.22
N ILE A 23 3.67 8.67 3.64
CA ILE A 23 4.77 7.92 3.03
C ILE A 23 5.43 8.71 1.88
N ARG A 24 4.62 9.26 0.97
CA ARG A 24 5.12 10.12 -0.12
C ARG A 24 5.87 11.35 0.40
N GLY A 25 5.43 11.90 1.53
CA GLY A 25 6.12 12.99 2.21
C GLY A 25 7.53 12.59 2.63
N ARG A 26 7.68 11.41 3.25
CA ARG A 26 8.98 10.85 3.65
C ARG A 26 9.90 10.59 2.46
N ILE A 27 9.39 9.99 1.38
CA ILE A 27 10.17 9.81 0.14
C ILE A 27 10.54 11.19 -0.46
N GLY A 28 9.66 12.18 -0.36
CA GLY A 28 9.97 13.55 -0.77
C GLY A 28 11.05 14.24 0.05
N GLU A 29 11.19 13.89 1.33
CA GLU A 29 12.30 14.32 2.19
C GLU A 29 13.62 13.72 1.71
N VAL A 30 13.63 12.44 1.32
CA VAL A 30 14.80 11.80 0.69
C VAL A 30 15.19 12.51 -0.62
N ASP A 31 14.23 12.84 -1.49
CA ASP A 31 14.52 13.61 -2.70
C ASP A 31 15.08 15.00 -2.40
N ALA A 32 14.66 15.63 -1.31
CA ALA A 32 15.20 16.91 -0.87
C ALA A 32 16.64 16.75 -0.37
N ALA A 33 16.94 15.67 0.36
CA ALA A 33 18.29 15.32 0.79
C ALA A 33 19.20 15.05 -0.43
N VAL A 34 18.73 14.32 -1.44
CA VAL A 34 19.46 14.10 -2.71
C VAL A 34 19.80 15.43 -3.39
N ARG A 35 18.84 16.37 -3.46
CA ARG A 35 19.10 17.72 -4.00
C ARG A 35 20.19 18.44 -3.21
N GLY A 36 20.12 18.43 -1.88
CA GLY A 36 21.15 19.04 -1.02
C GLY A 36 22.53 18.44 -1.26
N LYS A 37 22.62 17.10 -1.23
CA LYS A 37 23.87 16.36 -1.39
C LYS A 37 24.58 16.65 -2.72
N VAL A 38 23.83 16.83 -3.81
CA VAL A 38 24.41 17.04 -5.15
C VAL A 38 24.55 18.53 -5.50
N LEU A 39 23.54 19.35 -5.22
CA LEU A 39 23.54 20.77 -5.63
C LEU A 39 24.24 21.69 -4.63
N GLU A 40 24.09 21.43 -3.34
CA GLU A 40 24.63 22.31 -2.29
C GLU A 40 26.01 21.84 -1.85
N ASP A 41 26.15 20.55 -1.54
CA ASP A 41 27.41 19.98 -1.04
C ASP A 41 28.41 19.64 -2.16
N ASP A 42 27.94 19.60 -3.42
CA ASP A 42 28.71 19.12 -4.58
C ASP A 42 29.47 17.83 -4.26
N ALA A 43 28.81 16.83 -3.65
CA ALA A 43 29.49 15.64 -3.12
C ALA A 43 30.39 14.95 -4.16
N PHE A 44 29.99 14.99 -5.44
CA PHE A 44 30.74 14.42 -6.57
C PHE A 44 31.90 15.28 -7.09
N GLY A 45 31.97 16.56 -6.72
CA GLY A 45 33.01 17.50 -7.14
C GLY A 45 32.88 17.93 -8.61
N MET A 46 31.66 18.11 -9.10
CA MET A 46 31.38 18.38 -10.51
C MET A 46 31.63 19.84 -10.91
N ASP A 47 31.68 20.78 -9.96
CA ASP A 47 31.93 22.20 -10.26
C ASP A 47 33.42 22.57 -10.37
N GLY A 48 34.32 21.65 -10.01
CA GLY A 48 35.78 21.87 -10.04
C GLY A 48 36.28 22.99 -9.12
N SER A 49 35.44 23.50 -8.22
CA SER A 49 35.68 24.72 -7.44
C SER A 49 36.22 24.48 -6.02
N GLY A 50 36.42 23.22 -5.59
CA GLY A 50 36.91 22.90 -4.25
C GLY A 50 37.12 21.42 -3.96
N PHE A 51 37.49 21.14 -2.70
CA PHE A 51 37.60 19.77 -2.15
C PHE A 51 36.17 19.28 -1.85
N SER A 52 35.64 18.36 -2.65
CA SER A 52 34.37 17.70 -2.34
C SER A 52 34.58 16.40 -1.58
N GLU A 53 33.52 15.92 -0.91
CA GLU A 53 33.56 14.71 -0.08
C GLU A 53 34.08 13.49 -0.85
N TRP A 54 33.64 13.31 -2.10
CA TRP A 54 34.01 12.16 -2.94
C TRP A 54 34.93 12.55 -4.10
N SER A 55 35.58 13.71 -4.02
CA SER A 55 36.56 14.14 -5.01
C SER A 55 37.73 13.15 -5.10
N GLY A 56 38.18 12.86 -6.31
CA GLY A 56 39.32 11.97 -6.57
C GLY A 56 39.00 10.46 -6.58
N LEU A 57 37.76 10.07 -6.26
CA LEU A 57 37.27 8.71 -6.45
C LEU A 57 36.92 8.46 -7.92
N SER A 58 36.96 7.19 -8.35
CA SER A 58 36.39 6.78 -9.63
C SER A 58 34.85 6.89 -9.63
N ASP A 59 34.23 6.97 -10.80
CA ASP A 59 32.77 7.11 -10.91
C ASP A 59 32.03 5.92 -10.28
N ALA A 60 32.59 4.71 -10.39
CA ALA A 60 32.05 3.52 -9.74
C ALA A 60 32.12 3.61 -8.21
N GLU A 61 33.23 4.13 -7.65
CA GLU A 61 33.36 4.35 -6.21
C GLU A 61 32.42 5.47 -5.73
N LYS A 62 32.29 6.56 -6.51
CA LYS A 62 31.33 7.64 -6.22
C LYS A 62 29.89 7.13 -6.20
N ALA A 63 29.50 6.34 -7.20
CA ALA A 63 28.18 5.73 -7.26
C ALA A 63 27.92 4.81 -6.07
N GLN A 64 28.91 4.02 -5.64
CA GLN A 64 28.79 3.19 -4.45
C GLN A 64 28.63 4.06 -3.18
N ARG A 65 29.45 5.10 -3.00
CA ARG A 65 29.34 6.00 -1.84
C ARG A 65 28.00 6.73 -1.78
N PHE A 66 27.49 7.15 -2.93
CA PHE A 66 26.16 7.74 -3.01
C PHE A 66 25.07 6.73 -2.68
N SER A 67 25.17 5.51 -3.20
CA SER A 67 24.24 4.42 -2.88
C SER A 67 24.22 4.11 -1.38
N ASP A 68 25.39 4.00 -0.73
CA ASP A 68 25.49 3.73 0.70
C ASP A 68 24.90 4.89 1.52
N TRP A 69 25.21 6.13 1.14
CA TRP A 69 24.64 7.31 1.80
C TRP A 69 23.12 7.40 1.62
N LEU A 70 22.62 7.09 0.42
CA LEU A 70 21.18 7.12 0.12
C LEU A 70 20.44 6.04 0.91
N ASP A 71 21.05 4.88 1.13
CA ASP A 71 20.51 3.82 1.99
C ASP A 71 20.33 4.31 3.44
N ASP A 72 21.36 4.93 4.01
CA ASP A 72 21.30 5.51 5.36
C ASP A 72 20.21 6.61 5.45
N GLU A 73 20.07 7.43 4.41
CA GLU A 73 19.06 8.48 4.34
C GLU A 73 17.64 7.91 4.25
N ILE A 74 17.43 6.85 3.46
CA ILE A 74 16.15 6.14 3.34
C ILE A 74 15.77 5.51 4.68
N GLU A 75 16.66 4.76 5.31
CA GLU A 75 16.38 4.09 6.60
C GLU A 75 16.08 5.10 7.71
N SER A 76 16.82 6.20 7.76
CA SER A 76 16.62 7.23 8.81
C SER A 76 15.42 8.16 8.58
N THR A 77 14.89 8.23 7.34
CA THR A 77 13.79 9.13 6.98
C THR A 77 12.46 8.39 6.79
N VAL A 78 12.48 7.28 6.06
CA VAL A 78 11.29 6.51 5.68
C VAL A 78 10.96 5.47 6.74
N PHE A 79 11.94 4.65 7.14
CA PHE A 79 11.75 3.50 8.04
C PHE A 79 12.02 3.82 9.51
N THR A 80 11.40 4.89 9.99
CA THR A 80 11.44 5.26 11.41
C THR A 80 10.41 4.48 12.23
N SER A 81 10.50 4.51 13.56
CA SER A 81 9.44 3.95 14.42
C SER A 81 8.07 4.58 14.17
N GLU A 82 8.02 5.82 13.65
CA GLU A 82 6.76 6.46 13.27
C GLU A 82 6.10 5.75 12.07
N PHE A 83 6.87 5.07 11.21
CA PHE A 83 6.31 4.28 10.11
C PHE A 83 5.39 3.20 10.63
N GLU A 84 5.87 2.40 11.59
CA GLU A 84 5.11 1.29 12.18
C GLU A 84 3.84 1.82 12.85
N ASP A 85 3.98 2.83 13.73
CA ASP A 85 2.84 3.46 14.43
C ASP A 85 1.79 4.06 13.48
N LYS A 86 2.21 4.58 12.33
CA LYS A 86 1.32 5.16 11.32
C LYS A 86 0.63 4.09 10.50
N ALA A 87 1.38 3.11 10.02
CA ALA A 87 0.85 2.00 9.26
C ALA A 87 -0.16 1.21 10.11
N GLU A 88 0.23 0.81 11.31
CA GLU A 88 -0.61 0.04 12.25
C GLU A 88 -1.97 0.71 12.43
N ARG A 89 -1.99 2.00 12.82
CA ARG A 89 -3.25 2.74 13.03
C ARG A 89 -4.19 2.73 11.84
N HIS A 90 -3.67 2.92 10.63
CA HIS A 90 -4.50 2.96 9.43
C HIS A 90 -4.95 1.56 9.00
N LEU A 91 -4.12 0.54 9.22
CA LEU A 91 -4.50 -0.85 8.96
C LEU A 91 -5.53 -1.34 9.99
N GLU A 92 -5.35 -1.07 11.29
CA GLU A 92 -6.33 -1.33 12.34
C GLU A 92 -7.69 -0.72 12.01
N HIS A 93 -7.72 0.56 11.65
CA HIS A 93 -8.96 1.24 11.30
C HIS A 93 -9.63 0.66 10.03
N ALA A 94 -8.85 0.13 9.08
CA ALA A 94 -9.40 -0.61 7.94
C ALA A 94 -10.02 -1.95 8.36
N VAL A 95 -9.37 -2.69 9.26
CA VAL A 95 -9.92 -3.93 9.85
C VAL A 95 -11.20 -3.67 10.64
N GLU A 96 -11.21 -2.63 11.49
CA GLU A 96 -12.38 -2.19 12.25
C GLU A 96 -13.59 -1.92 11.36
N ARG A 97 -13.37 -1.25 10.22
CA ARG A 97 -14.41 -0.99 9.22
C ARG A 97 -14.89 -2.28 8.57
N GLY A 98 -13.99 -3.12 8.09
CA GLY A 98 -14.34 -4.39 7.45
C GLY A 98 -15.16 -5.28 8.38
N ALA A 99 -14.75 -5.39 9.65
CA ALA A 99 -15.50 -6.14 10.65
C ALA A 99 -16.87 -5.51 10.94
N THR A 100 -16.94 -4.18 11.08
CA THR A 100 -18.21 -3.47 11.31
C THR A 100 -19.21 -3.69 10.16
N ASP A 101 -18.74 -3.59 8.92
CA ASP A 101 -19.57 -3.78 7.74
C ASP A 101 -20.02 -5.24 7.60
N ALA A 102 -19.13 -6.21 7.81
CA ALA A 102 -19.46 -7.63 7.80
C ALA A 102 -20.52 -8.00 8.85
N HIS A 103 -20.37 -7.52 10.09
CA HIS A 103 -21.37 -7.74 11.15
C HIS A 103 -22.71 -7.07 10.81
N ARG A 104 -22.71 -5.90 10.16
CA ARG A 104 -23.94 -5.25 9.69
C ARG A 104 -24.63 -6.10 8.63
N GLU A 105 -23.90 -6.53 7.60
CA GLU A 105 -24.41 -7.33 6.49
C GLU A 105 -25.00 -8.66 6.97
N LEU A 106 -24.26 -9.41 7.79
CA LEU A 106 -24.76 -10.67 8.35
C LEU A 106 -26.08 -10.48 9.12
N ARG A 107 -26.21 -9.40 9.91
CA ARG A 107 -27.44 -9.09 10.65
C ARG A 107 -28.60 -8.72 9.72
N GLU A 108 -28.33 -8.04 8.61
CA GLU A 108 -29.33 -7.75 7.57
C GLU A 108 -29.85 -9.04 6.92
N HIS A 109 -29.01 -10.08 6.87
CA HIS A 109 -29.36 -11.43 6.44
C HIS A 109 -29.84 -12.36 7.57
N GLY A 110 -30.05 -11.83 8.77
CA GLY A 110 -30.63 -12.58 9.90
C GLY A 110 -29.64 -13.43 10.70
N VAL A 111 -28.33 -13.28 10.48
CA VAL A 111 -27.27 -13.96 11.24
C VAL A 111 -26.63 -12.99 12.23
N ASP A 112 -26.64 -13.35 13.51
CA ASP A 112 -25.99 -12.57 14.56
C ASP A 112 -24.77 -13.32 15.10
N ILE A 113 -23.59 -12.82 14.76
CA ILE A 113 -22.29 -13.35 15.22
C ILE A 113 -21.71 -12.58 16.41
N GLY A 114 -22.52 -11.71 17.06
CA GLY A 114 -22.09 -10.83 18.15
C GLY A 114 -21.61 -9.46 17.66
N ASP A 115 -20.80 -8.77 18.47
CA ASP A 115 -20.28 -7.44 18.17
C ASP A 115 -18.92 -7.49 17.45
N ALA A 116 -18.64 -6.48 16.61
CA ALA A 116 -17.40 -6.40 15.84
C ALA A 116 -16.15 -6.38 16.74
N ASP A 117 -16.25 -5.79 17.93
CA ASP A 117 -15.18 -5.78 18.94
C ASP A 117 -14.72 -7.19 19.34
N GLU A 118 -15.60 -8.18 19.29
CA GLU A 118 -15.22 -9.56 19.56
C GLU A 118 -14.35 -10.14 18.45
N THR A 119 -14.50 -9.70 17.19
CA THR A 119 -13.66 -10.12 16.06
C THR A 119 -12.31 -9.44 16.17
N LEU A 120 -12.34 -8.15 16.47
CA LEU A 120 -11.13 -7.34 16.66
C LEU A 120 -10.29 -7.83 17.85
N ALA A 121 -10.92 -8.38 18.89
CA ALA A 121 -10.21 -8.92 20.04
C ALA A 121 -9.54 -10.29 19.79
N GLN A 122 -9.72 -10.91 18.61
CA GLN A 122 -9.09 -12.20 18.32
C GLN A 122 -7.58 -12.05 18.11
N ASP A 123 -6.79 -12.95 18.71
CA ASP A 123 -5.33 -12.93 18.62
C ASP A 123 -4.84 -13.02 17.16
N ASN A 124 -5.48 -13.84 16.32
CA ASN A 124 -5.15 -13.98 14.90
C ASN A 124 -5.44 -12.69 14.09
N VAL A 125 -6.44 -11.91 14.47
CA VAL A 125 -6.75 -10.62 13.83
C VAL A 125 -5.68 -9.59 14.17
N GLN A 126 -5.30 -9.50 15.44
CA GLN A 126 -4.23 -8.61 15.90
C GLN A 126 -2.87 -8.99 15.29
N GLU A 127 -2.55 -10.29 15.22
CA GLU A 127 -1.35 -10.77 14.55
C GLU A 127 -1.36 -10.46 13.05
N ALA A 128 -2.50 -10.61 12.37
CA ALA A 128 -2.63 -10.31 10.95
C ALA A 128 -2.42 -8.82 10.63
N VAL A 129 -2.86 -7.91 11.51
CA VAL A 129 -2.58 -6.47 11.38
C VAL A 129 -1.07 -6.21 11.48
N ALA A 130 -0.41 -6.76 12.51
CA ALA A 130 1.03 -6.60 12.71
C ALA A 130 1.82 -7.16 11.51
N LEU A 131 1.42 -8.32 10.98
CA LEU A 131 1.99 -8.88 9.75
C LEU A 131 1.73 -8.00 8.53
N GLY A 132 0.58 -7.32 8.46
CA GLY A 132 0.26 -6.33 7.44
C GLY A 132 1.22 -5.13 7.45
N VAL A 133 1.56 -4.63 8.64
CA VAL A 133 2.56 -3.55 8.81
C VAL A 133 3.93 -4.00 8.29
N VAL A 134 4.37 -5.20 8.66
CA VAL A 134 5.64 -5.76 8.19
C VAL A 134 5.63 -5.97 6.69
N ALA A 135 4.54 -6.46 6.12
CA ALA A 135 4.40 -6.68 4.69
C ALA A 135 4.45 -5.36 3.91
N LEU A 136 3.75 -4.32 4.39
CA LEU A 136 3.79 -2.99 3.79
C LEU A 136 5.21 -2.39 3.88
N ALA A 137 5.85 -2.45 5.05
CA ALA A 137 7.23 -1.99 5.22
C ALA A 137 8.20 -2.70 4.26
N GLY A 138 8.01 -4.01 4.05
CA GLY A 138 8.77 -4.82 3.11
C GLY A 138 8.65 -4.31 1.67
N ARG A 139 7.42 -4.13 1.18
CA ARG A 139 7.19 -3.63 -0.19
C ARG A 139 7.73 -2.23 -0.41
N ILE A 140 7.50 -1.31 0.54
CA ILE A 140 8.09 0.03 0.46
C ILE A 140 9.63 -0.03 0.48
N ARG A 141 10.24 -0.98 1.21
CA ARG A 141 11.69 -1.15 1.20
C ARG A 141 12.18 -1.67 -0.14
N ASP A 142 11.49 -2.63 -0.75
CA ASP A 142 11.81 -3.13 -2.09
C ASP A 142 11.77 -1.99 -3.12
N GLU A 143 10.74 -1.13 -3.08
CA GLU A 143 10.65 0.06 -3.95
C GLU A 143 11.81 1.04 -3.72
N MET A 144 12.23 1.24 -2.47
CA MET A 144 13.36 2.13 -2.14
C MET A 144 14.72 1.52 -2.52
N ASP A 145 14.87 0.19 -2.44
CA ASP A 145 16.05 -0.53 -2.90
C ASP A 145 16.20 -0.41 -4.42
N ASP A 146 15.09 -0.51 -5.15
CA ASP A 146 15.05 -0.29 -6.60
C ASP A 146 15.37 1.17 -6.95
N PHE A 147 14.81 2.15 -6.23
CA PHE A 147 15.16 3.56 -6.38
C PHE A 147 16.67 3.80 -6.21
N ARG A 148 17.28 3.21 -5.18
CA ARG A 148 18.73 3.28 -4.94
C ARG A 148 19.50 2.65 -6.10
N GLY A 149 19.02 1.52 -6.63
CA GLY A 149 19.57 0.86 -7.81
C GLY A 149 19.55 1.75 -9.05
N ASP A 150 18.41 2.36 -9.36
CA ASP A 150 18.22 3.30 -10.47
C ASP A 150 19.12 4.54 -10.32
N ALA A 151 19.20 5.12 -9.12
CA ALA A 151 20.03 6.28 -8.86
C ALA A 151 21.52 5.97 -9.04
N ARG A 152 21.97 4.79 -8.57
CA ARG A 152 23.33 4.30 -8.81
C ARG A 152 23.59 4.12 -10.31
N GLN A 153 22.66 3.52 -11.03
CA GLN A 153 22.79 3.31 -12.46
C GLN A 153 22.93 4.62 -13.22
N ILE A 154 22.11 5.63 -12.91
CA ILE A 154 22.19 6.96 -13.51
C ILE A 154 23.61 7.54 -13.37
N ILE A 155 24.23 7.42 -12.20
CA ILE A 155 25.59 7.91 -11.96
C ILE A 155 26.61 7.13 -12.81
N THR A 156 26.52 5.80 -12.85
CA THR A 156 27.49 4.97 -13.58
C THR A 156 27.35 5.04 -15.11
N ASP A 157 26.15 5.35 -15.61
CA ASP A 157 25.85 5.43 -17.05
C ASP A 157 26.21 6.82 -17.64
N GLY A 158 27.11 7.55 -16.98
CA GLY A 158 27.59 8.86 -17.44
C GLY A 158 26.89 10.06 -16.79
N GLY A 159 26.10 9.85 -15.74
CA GLY A 159 25.41 10.94 -15.02
C GLY A 159 26.35 12.00 -14.42
N LEU A 160 27.63 11.67 -14.20
CA LEU A 160 28.63 12.65 -13.77
C LEU A 160 29.20 13.52 -14.91
N GLU A 161 28.87 13.20 -16.16
CA GLU A 161 29.27 13.99 -17.34
C GLU A 161 28.28 15.11 -17.67
N VAL A 162 27.06 15.07 -17.09
CA VAL A 162 26.03 16.11 -17.26
C VAL A 162 26.14 17.20 -16.20
N SER A 163 25.30 18.23 -16.30
CA SER A 163 25.22 19.25 -15.25
C SER A 163 24.63 18.68 -13.95
N ARG A 164 25.03 19.21 -12.78
CA ARG A 164 24.48 18.79 -11.48
C ARG A 164 22.96 18.88 -11.41
N THR A 165 22.39 19.94 -11.97
CA THR A 165 20.93 20.11 -12.07
C THR A 165 20.27 18.99 -12.88
N GLN A 166 20.90 18.57 -13.97
CA GLN A 166 20.38 17.49 -14.80
C GLN A 166 20.49 16.14 -14.07
N LEU A 167 21.65 15.82 -13.47
CA LEU A 167 21.83 14.60 -12.68
C LEU A 167 20.76 14.46 -11.58
N VAL A 168 20.52 15.54 -10.84
CA VAL A 168 19.49 15.57 -9.79
C VAL A 168 18.09 15.43 -10.37
N SER A 169 17.80 16.07 -11.50
CA SER A 169 16.51 15.92 -12.18
C SER A 169 16.27 14.47 -12.55
N ASP A 170 17.27 13.81 -13.14
CA ASP A 170 17.17 12.42 -13.59
C ASP A 170 16.95 11.47 -12.41
N ILE A 171 17.67 11.66 -11.30
CA ILE A 171 17.48 10.85 -10.07
C ILE A 171 16.09 11.10 -9.46
N VAL A 172 15.69 12.35 -9.27
CA VAL A 172 14.42 12.64 -8.59
C VAL A 172 13.20 12.31 -9.45
N GLU A 173 13.31 12.37 -10.78
CA GLU A 173 12.25 11.90 -11.68
C GLU A 173 11.96 10.40 -11.46
N ARG A 174 12.99 9.60 -11.15
CA ARG A 174 12.78 8.21 -10.71
C ARG A 174 12.05 8.13 -9.37
N GLY A 175 12.43 8.97 -8.40
CA GLY A 175 11.74 9.05 -7.11
C GLY A 175 10.21 9.24 -7.23
N GLU A 176 9.73 10.00 -8.22
CA GLU A 176 8.28 10.18 -8.47
C GLU A 176 7.56 8.90 -8.91
N VAL A 177 8.25 8.00 -9.63
CA VAL A 177 7.72 6.68 -9.99
C VAL A 177 7.53 5.85 -8.72
N TYR A 178 8.55 5.77 -7.88
CA TYR A 178 8.51 4.98 -6.63
C TYR A 178 7.52 5.54 -5.60
N LYS A 179 7.31 6.87 -5.56
CA LYS A 179 6.21 7.47 -4.78
C LYS A 179 4.83 6.98 -5.25
N SER A 180 4.68 6.75 -6.55
CA SER A 180 3.43 6.28 -7.14
C SER A 180 3.23 4.79 -6.84
N ASN A 181 4.27 3.96 -6.95
CA ASN A 181 4.24 2.56 -6.54
C ASN A 181 3.93 2.41 -5.04
N ALA A 182 4.61 3.19 -4.18
CA ALA A 182 4.32 3.25 -2.75
C ALA A 182 2.85 3.61 -2.44
N THR A 183 2.22 4.44 -3.27
CA THR A 183 0.79 4.76 -3.14
C THR A 183 -0.09 3.56 -3.49
N ALA A 184 0.29 2.79 -4.50
CA ALA A 184 -0.37 1.55 -4.87
C ALA A 184 -0.24 0.50 -3.76
N ASP A 185 0.96 0.31 -3.20
CA ASP A 185 1.21 -0.64 -2.11
C ASP A 185 0.38 -0.35 -0.86
N VAL A 186 0.22 0.93 -0.53
CA VAL A 186 -0.63 1.39 0.57
C VAL A 186 -2.09 1.10 0.28
N ALA A 187 -2.57 1.45 -0.92
CA ALA A 187 -3.95 1.16 -1.30
C ALA A 187 -4.24 -0.33 -1.23
N ALA A 188 -3.32 -1.15 -1.75
CA ALA A 188 -3.42 -2.59 -1.75
C ALA A 188 -3.48 -3.17 -0.33
N GLU A 189 -2.60 -2.73 0.59
CA GLU A 189 -2.61 -3.27 1.95
C GLU A 189 -3.85 -2.85 2.73
N VAL A 190 -4.26 -1.58 2.64
CA VAL A 190 -5.42 -1.07 3.37
C VAL A 190 -6.69 -1.83 2.96
N VAL A 191 -6.89 -2.01 1.64
CA VAL A 191 -8.03 -2.79 1.13
C VAL A 191 -7.90 -4.27 1.49
N ASN A 192 -6.68 -4.84 1.46
CA ASN A 192 -6.44 -6.21 1.90
C ASN A 192 -6.84 -6.41 3.37
N GLN A 193 -6.48 -5.49 4.26
CA GLN A 193 -6.82 -5.57 5.68
C GLN A 193 -8.33 -5.43 5.90
N TYR A 194 -9.00 -4.53 5.16
CA TYR A 194 -10.45 -4.43 5.19
C TYR A 194 -11.13 -5.75 4.78
N ASN A 195 -10.77 -6.30 3.62
CA ASN A 195 -11.41 -7.50 3.07
C ASN A 195 -11.04 -8.77 3.85
N THR A 196 -9.76 -9.07 3.98
CA THR A 196 -9.28 -10.35 4.51
C THR A 196 -9.36 -10.38 6.04
N THR A 197 -8.72 -9.41 6.69
CA THR A 197 -8.63 -9.39 8.16
C THR A 197 -9.92 -8.90 8.82
N GLY A 198 -10.60 -7.93 8.20
CA GLY A 198 -11.87 -7.40 8.71
C GLY A 198 -13.07 -8.27 8.33
N GLN A 199 -13.41 -8.34 7.04
CA GLN A 199 -14.64 -9.01 6.59
C GLN A 199 -14.56 -10.53 6.70
N LEU A 200 -13.58 -11.16 6.04
CA LEU A 200 -13.52 -12.63 5.98
C LEU A 200 -13.31 -13.26 7.36
N SER A 201 -12.55 -12.63 8.26
CA SER A 201 -12.42 -13.10 9.64
C SER A 201 -13.71 -12.94 10.45
N SER A 202 -14.57 -11.97 10.11
CA SER A 202 -15.91 -11.88 10.70
C SER A 202 -16.83 -12.98 10.16
N TYR A 203 -16.79 -13.23 8.86
CA TYR A 203 -17.57 -14.28 8.21
C TYR A 203 -17.19 -15.69 8.69
N ASP A 204 -15.92 -15.93 9.03
CA ASP A 204 -15.44 -17.20 9.62
C ASP A 204 -16.09 -17.52 10.98
N ARG A 205 -16.72 -16.54 11.62
CA ARG A 205 -17.45 -16.72 12.88
C ARG A 205 -18.89 -17.17 12.72
N VAL A 206 -19.39 -17.21 11.48
CA VAL A 206 -20.73 -17.72 11.19
C VAL A 206 -20.80 -19.18 11.66
N PRO A 207 -21.89 -19.61 12.32
CA PRO A 207 -22.03 -20.99 12.79
C PRO A 207 -21.85 -22.01 11.65
N GLU A 208 -21.25 -23.16 11.94
CA GLU A 208 -20.95 -24.21 10.94
C GLU A 208 -22.21 -24.77 10.24
N ASP A 209 -23.40 -24.57 10.80
CA ASP A 209 -24.68 -24.96 10.22
C ASP A 209 -25.33 -23.88 9.33
N VAL A 210 -24.63 -22.78 9.09
CA VAL A 210 -25.04 -21.66 8.24
C VAL A 210 -24.04 -21.50 7.10
N GLU A 211 -24.52 -21.60 5.87
CA GLU A 211 -23.74 -21.32 4.66
C GLU A 211 -23.99 -19.87 4.21
N ILE A 212 -22.92 -19.17 3.86
CA ILE A 212 -22.99 -17.83 3.26
C ILE A 212 -22.53 -17.89 1.80
N GLU A 213 -23.26 -17.20 0.93
CA GLU A 213 -22.84 -16.90 -0.43
C GLU A 213 -22.39 -15.43 -0.48
N LEU A 214 -21.22 -15.21 -1.07
CA LEU A 214 -20.60 -13.91 -1.23
C LEU A 214 -20.58 -13.51 -2.71
N ASN A 215 -20.57 -12.22 -2.96
CA ASN A 215 -20.23 -11.67 -4.27
C ASN A 215 -19.22 -10.53 -4.07
N VAL A 216 -18.65 -10.05 -5.17
CA VAL A 216 -17.74 -8.91 -5.17
C VAL A 216 -18.53 -7.66 -5.53
N GLU A 217 -18.58 -6.69 -4.62
CA GLU A 217 -19.09 -5.35 -4.93
C GLU A 217 -17.94 -4.52 -5.53
N PRO A 218 -17.98 -4.20 -6.85
CA PRO A 218 -16.87 -3.53 -7.48
C PRO A 218 -16.94 -2.00 -7.35
N GLU A 219 -15.79 -1.35 -7.15
CA GLU A 219 -15.69 0.11 -7.20
C GLU A 219 -15.63 0.62 -8.66
N PHE A 220 -16.54 1.54 -9.01
CA PHE A 220 -16.61 2.21 -10.32
C PHE A 220 -15.81 3.54 -10.32
N VAL A 221 -14.53 3.57 -9.91
CA VAL A 221 -13.80 4.87 -9.78
C VAL A 221 -12.31 4.79 -10.14
N THR A 222 -11.93 4.15 -11.25
CA THR A 222 -10.51 4.21 -11.67
C THR A 222 -10.15 5.40 -12.56
N ALA A 223 -11.10 6.18 -13.11
CA ALA A 223 -10.78 7.35 -13.94
C ALA A 223 -11.82 8.51 -13.92
N GLY A 224 -12.70 8.56 -12.92
CA GLY A 224 -13.82 9.51 -12.93
C GLY A 224 -14.90 9.17 -13.98
N ASP A 225 -14.92 7.92 -14.46
CA ASP A 225 -15.95 7.35 -15.31
C ASP A 225 -16.68 6.18 -14.63
N ASP A 226 -17.83 5.80 -15.17
CA ASP A 226 -18.68 4.70 -14.68
C ASP A 226 -18.14 3.30 -15.06
N LYS A 227 -16.82 3.13 -15.18
CA LYS A 227 -16.24 1.88 -15.67
C LYS A 227 -15.49 1.14 -14.56
N VAL A 228 -16.01 -0.04 -14.21
CA VAL A 228 -15.27 -1.09 -13.50
C VAL A 228 -14.35 -1.77 -14.51
N CYS A 229 -13.12 -2.12 -14.12
CA CYS A 229 -12.22 -2.86 -15.00
C CYS A 229 -12.82 -4.24 -15.37
N GLU A 230 -12.52 -4.78 -16.55
CA GLU A 230 -13.13 -6.03 -17.03
C GLU A 230 -12.95 -7.17 -16.02
N PHE A 231 -11.82 -7.21 -15.33
CA PHE A 231 -11.53 -8.19 -14.28
C PHE A 231 -12.52 -8.10 -13.11
N CYS A 232 -12.72 -6.92 -12.52
CA CYS A 232 -13.68 -6.75 -11.43
C CYS A 232 -15.13 -6.96 -11.88
N GLN A 233 -15.47 -6.69 -13.15
CA GLN A 233 -16.78 -7.02 -13.71
C GLN A 233 -16.99 -8.54 -13.80
N GLU A 234 -15.95 -9.30 -14.16
CA GLU A 234 -15.99 -10.76 -14.20
C GLU A 234 -16.11 -11.34 -12.79
N LEU A 235 -15.39 -10.79 -11.81
CA LEU A 235 -15.49 -11.23 -10.41
C LEU A 235 -16.89 -11.04 -9.82
N ALA A 236 -17.56 -9.94 -10.18
CA ALA A 236 -18.92 -9.60 -9.72
C ALA A 236 -20.05 -10.43 -10.40
N GLN A 237 -19.71 -11.23 -11.42
CA GLN A 237 -20.68 -12.06 -12.16
C GLN A 237 -20.80 -13.49 -11.60
N ARG A 238 -20.03 -13.82 -10.56
CA ARG A 238 -20.08 -15.12 -9.90
C ARG A 238 -20.38 -14.95 -8.42
N ASP A 239 -21.10 -15.92 -7.89
CA ASP A 239 -21.23 -16.10 -6.45
C ASP A 239 -20.07 -16.96 -5.96
N TRP A 240 -19.67 -16.73 -4.72
CA TRP A 240 -18.50 -17.30 -4.07
C TRP A 240 -18.92 -17.95 -2.76
N THR A 241 -18.33 -19.08 -2.43
CA THR A 241 -18.37 -19.57 -1.05
C THR A 241 -17.38 -18.80 -0.19
N LEU A 242 -17.56 -18.85 1.14
CA LEU A 242 -16.57 -18.30 2.07
C LEU A 242 -15.19 -18.94 1.88
N GLU A 243 -15.12 -20.25 1.67
CA GLU A 243 -13.86 -20.96 1.42
C GLU A 243 -13.16 -20.44 0.17
N GLU A 244 -13.90 -20.26 -0.95
CA GLU A 244 -13.32 -19.71 -2.18
C GLU A 244 -12.85 -18.25 -2.01
N ALA A 245 -13.58 -17.45 -1.23
CA ALA A 245 -13.22 -16.07 -0.92
C ALA A 245 -11.98 -15.98 0.00
N GLN A 246 -11.80 -16.93 0.92
CA GLN A 246 -10.60 -17.03 1.76
C GLN A 246 -9.37 -17.46 0.96
N GLU A 247 -9.54 -18.21 -0.13
CA GLU A 247 -8.45 -18.55 -1.05
C GLU A 247 -8.12 -17.41 -2.04
N PHE A 248 -9.06 -16.50 -2.32
CA PHE A 248 -8.91 -15.39 -3.26
C PHE A 248 -8.86 -14.03 -2.56
N HIS A 249 -7.68 -13.43 -2.49
CA HIS A 249 -7.44 -12.25 -1.67
C HIS A 249 -7.62 -10.96 -2.48
N ILE A 250 -8.67 -10.19 -2.21
CA ILE A 250 -8.84 -8.84 -2.79
C ILE A 250 -8.06 -7.83 -1.93
N PRO A 251 -7.09 -7.07 -2.49
CA PRO A 251 -6.82 -6.85 -3.91
C PRO A 251 -5.60 -7.62 -4.48
N ARG A 252 -4.93 -8.47 -3.69
CA ARG A 252 -3.68 -9.16 -4.08
C ARG A 252 -3.82 -10.02 -5.34
N ASP A 253 -4.94 -10.73 -5.48
CA ASP A 253 -5.24 -11.56 -6.64
C ASP A 253 -5.97 -10.79 -7.76
N THR A 254 -6.07 -9.46 -7.63
CA THR A 254 -6.74 -8.59 -8.60
C THR A 254 -5.78 -7.57 -9.22
N HIS A 255 -5.51 -6.47 -8.53
CA HIS A 255 -4.51 -5.45 -8.86
C HIS A 255 -4.36 -4.47 -7.69
N ASP A 256 -3.21 -3.82 -7.55
CA ASP A 256 -2.88 -2.98 -6.38
C ASP A 256 -3.83 -1.80 -6.14
N TYR A 257 -4.53 -1.34 -7.18
CA TYR A 257 -5.53 -0.26 -7.09
C TYR A 257 -6.97 -0.74 -6.86
N CYS A 258 -7.19 -2.03 -6.64
CA CYS A 258 -8.54 -2.56 -6.51
C CYS A 258 -9.12 -2.15 -5.17
N ARG A 259 -10.37 -1.66 -5.20
CA ARG A 259 -11.14 -1.29 -4.00
C ARG A 259 -12.45 -2.04 -3.90
N CYS A 260 -12.52 -3.19 -4.55
CA CYS A 260 -13.69 -4.04 -4.42
C CYS A 260 -13.75 -4.61 -3.00
N ARG A 261 -14.95 -4.96 -2.59
CA ARG A 261 -15.17 -5.65 -1.32
C ARG A 261 -16.02 -6.89 -1.48
N TRP A 262 -16.03 -7.73 -0.44
CA TRP A 262 -16.98 -8.82 -0.33
C TRP A 262 -18.35 -8.27 0.13
N GLU A 263 -19.42 -8.77 -0.47
CA GLU A 263 -20.80 -8.50 -0.08
C GLU A 263 -21.52 -9.83 0.13
N VAL A 264 -22.26 -9.97 1.22
CA VAL A 264 -23.14 -11.13 1.45
C VAL A 264 -24.35 -11.05 0.51
N THR A 265 -24.57 -12.08 -0.30
CA THR A 265 -25.71 -12.13 -1.24
C THR A 265 -26.80 -13.08 -0.79
N ASP A 266 -26.44 -14.18 -0.14
CA ASP A 266 -27.39 -15.15 0.39
C ASP A 266 -26.87 -15.80 1.67
N VAL A 267 -27.80 -16.27 2.50
CA VAL A 267 -27.51 -17.05 3.71
C VAL A 267 -28.51 -18.19 3.78
N ARG A 268 -28.00 -19.42 3.96
CA ARG A 268 -28.82 -20.63 4.04
C ARG A 268 -28.47 -21.42 5.28
N THR A 269 -29.47 -22.04 5.90
CA THR A 269 -29.22 -23.00 6.99
C THR A 269 -29.15 -24.42 6.41
N LEU A 270 -28.42 -25.32 7.06
CA LEU A 270 -28.41 -26.75 6.67
C LEU A 270 -29.80 -27.41 6.72
N GLU A 271 -30.79 -26.80 7.39
CA GLU A 271 -32.18 -27.26 7.38
C GLU A 271 -32.94 -26.87 6.10
N ASP A 272 -32.44 -25.88 5.35
CA ASP A 272 -33.02 -25.37 4.10
C ASP A 272 -32.48 -26.08 2.84
N LEU A 273 -31.42 -26.90 2.97
CA LEU A 273 -30.72 -27.65 1.90
C LEU A 273 -31.15 -29.12 1.80
#